data_AF-A0A075GTV8-F1
#
_entry.id   AF-A0A075GTV8-F1
#
_cell.length_a   1.000
_cell.length_b   1.000
_cell.length_c   1.000
_cell.angle_alpha   90.00
_cell.angle_beta   90.00
_cell.angle_gamma   90.00
#
_symmetry.space_group_name_H-M   'P 1'
#
loop_
_entity.id
_entity.type
_entity.pdbx_description
1 polymer ?
#
loop_
_entity_poly.entity_id
_entity_poly.type
_entity_poly.pdbx_seq_one_letter_code
_entity_poly.pdbx_strand_id
1 'polypeptide(L)'
;MGALAESAPIWTTARHQDDSGTFGGLKLALGNGTVDASTTSQYSDLPNIVEVYTATWCMNCVSSEYAMDQATEGTDSVLIHYHRHWFEIEDPFGSNSTEERWVAAYGDSSKDNVGTERAAPTSVIDGQRMHSGSSPKGTSLVDDYSQSLLVGNRAWFMDGTIDFSVDFTDGATFSWNFDNLVFSCADECPPQTTTPWILFVEDSARFEDGSNGLDDYVHVAHSAVQLDGTNGTAALDIPTTSDGEDMNAVLLIDWNVEHPPDPGFHNPLPAVGIATFLSLLAAIPLTRASRQE
;
A
#
# COMPACT_ATOMS: atom_id res chain seq x y z
N MET A 1 -7.55 -9.13 -44.67
CA MET A 1 -6.77 -8.64 -43.52
C MET A 1 -7.61 -8.91 -42.29
N GLY A 2 -7.29 -9.96 -41.54
CA GLY A 2 -7.94 -10.24 -40.27
C GLY A 2 -7.36 -9.29 -39.22
N ALA A 3 -8.22 -8.59 -38.49
CA ALA A 3 -7.81 -7.93 -37.26
C ALA A 3 -7.31 -9.02 -36.31
N LEU A 4 -6.05 -8.95 -35.90
CA LEU A 4 -5.57 -9.70 -34.75
C LEU A 4 -6.36 -9.16 -33.56
N ALA A 5 -7.15 -10.01 -32.90
CA ALA A 5 -7.74 -9.65 -31.62
C ALA A 5 -6.58 -9.31 -30.68
N GLU A 6 -6.56 -8.10 -30.14
CA GLU A 6 -5.70 -7.80 -29.00
C GLU A 6 -6.07 -8.78 -27.89
N SER A 7 -5.08 -9.58 -27.45
CA SER A 7 -5.25 -10.40 -26.27
C SER A 7 -5.59 -9.48 -25.10
N ALA A 8 -6.60 -9.85 -24.30
CA ALA A 8 -6.90 -9.12 -23.08
C ALA A 8 -5.64 -9.00 -22.22
N PRO A 9 -5.41 -7.85 -21.55
CA PRO A 9 -4.25 -7.68 -20.69
C PRO A 9 -4.25 -8.72 -19.57
N ILE A 10 -3.08 -9.24 -19.23
CA ILE A 10 -2.91 -10.28 -18.19
C ILE A 10 -3.08 -9.71 -16.77
N TRP A 11 -3.13 -8.40 -16.60
CA TRP A 11 -3.46 -7.70 -15.36
C TRP A 11 -4.56 -6.66 -15.58
N THR A 12 -5.10 -6.13 -14.49
CA THR A 12 -5.98 -4.97 -14.49
C THR A 12 -5.25 -3.78 -13.86
N THR A 13 -5.67 -2.56 -14.15
CA THR A 13 -5.08 -1.35 -13.57
C THR A 13 -5.42 -1.27 -12.08
N ALA A 14 -4.40 -1.25 -11.21
CA ALA A 14 -4.61 -1.43 -9.78
C ALA A 14 -5.28 -0.25 -9.07
N ARG A 15 -5.06 0.99 -9.55
CA ARG A 15 -5.49 2.24 -8.89
C ARG A 15 -6.49 3.05 -9.74
N HIS A 16 -7.25 2.40 -10.63
CA HIS A 16 -8.20 3.01 -11.59
C HIS A 16 -7.65 4.01 -12.60
N GLN A 17 -6.37 4.34 -12.51
CA GLN A 17 -5.65 5.19 -13.45
C GLN A 17 -4.26 4.58 -13.71
N ASP A 18 -3.83 4.60 -14.97
CA ASP A 18 -2.62 3.88 -15.43
C ASP A 18 -1.31 4.56 -15.01
N ASP A 19 -1.38 5.85 -14.67
CA ASP A 19 -0.29 6.74 -14.26
C ASP A 19 -0.36 7.08 -12.77
N SER A 20 -0.58 6.02 -11.99
CA SER A 20 -0.36 6.00 -10.55
C SER A 20 0.23 4.67 -10.15
N GLY A 21 0.95 4.62 -9.04
CA GLY A 21 1.60 3.40 -8.57
C GLY A 21 2.36 3.61 -7.26
N THR A 22 3.29 2.71 -6.99
CA THR A 22 4.10 2.69 -5.77
C THR A 22 5.53 2.28 -6.10
N PHE A 23 6.50 3.08 -5.64
CA PHE A 23 7.93 2.72 -5.64
C PHE A 23 8.50 2.80 -4.22
N GLY A 24 9.80 2.54 -4.08
CA GLY A 24 10.50 2.56 -2.79
C GLY A 24 10.94 1.15 -2.44
N GLY A 25 10.45 0.61 -1.33
CA GLY A 25 10.84 -0.72 -0.85
C GLY A 25 12.14 -0.70 -0.03
N LEU A 26 12.54 0.47 0.49
CA LEU A 26 13.70 0.55 1.38
C LEU A 26 13.34 -0.14 2.70
N LYS A 27 14.07 -1.21 3.03
CA LYS A 27 13.84 -2.06 4.19
C LYS A 27 14.86 -1.76 5.30
N LEU A 28 14.38 -1.56 6.52
CA LEU A 28 15.19 -1.49 7.73
C LEU A 28 14.77 -2.63 8.66
N ALA A 29 15.71 -3.51 8.99
CA ALA A 29 15.50 -4.52 10.02
C ALA A 29 15.50 -3.84 11.40
N LEU A 30 14.40 -3.97 12.14
CA LEU A 30 14.23 -3.31 13.43
C LEU A 30 14.77 -4.17 14.58
N GLY A 31 14.87 -5.49 14.38
CA GLY A 31 15.30 -6.44 15.42
C GLY A 31 14.48 -6.25 16.69
N ASN A 32 15.16 -6.10 17.83
CA ASN A 32 14.53 -5.85 19.13
C ASN A 32 14.12 -4.38 19.38
N GLY A 33 14.23 -3.50 18.38
CA GLY A 33 13.88 -2.08 18.50
C GLY A 33 14.82 -1.26 19.39
N THR A 34 16.13 -1.56 19.36
CA THR A 34 17.13 -0.81 20.14
C THR A 34 18.35 -0.34 19.34
N VAL A 35 18.44 -0.67 18.06
CA VAL A 35 19.62 -0.39 17.24
C VAL A 35 19.23 0.50 16.08
N ASP A 36 19.85 1.68 16.01
CA ASP A 36 19.67 2.61 14.90
C ASP A 36 20.03 1.94 13.57
N ALA A 37 19.26 2.26 12.54
CA ALA A 37 19.48 1.73 11.20
C ALA A 37 19.24 2.80 10.14
N SER A 38 19.97 2.73 9.04
CA SER A 38 19.76 3.58 7.89
C SER A 38 20.08 2.87 6.59
N THR A 39 19.41 3.30 5.53
CA THR A 39 19.65 2.84 4.17
C THR A 39 19.38 3.97 3.19
N THR A 40 20.09 3.92 2.06
CA THR A 40 19.94 4.86 0.96
C THR A 40 19.93 4.06 -0.33
N SER A 41 19.01 4.38 -1.24
CA SER A 41 18.97 3.77 -2.58
C SER A 41 18.90 4.84 -3.66
N GLN A 42 19.50 4.54 -4.81
CA GLN A 42 19.20 5.28 -6.04
C GLN A 42 17.83 4.86 -6.54
N TYR A 43 17.11 5.78 -7.18
CA TYR A 43 15.83 5.50 -7.81
C TYR A 43 15.93 4.39 -8.87
N SER A 44 17.04 4.34 -9.63
CA SER A 44 17.30 3.32 -10.64
C SER A 44 17.50 1.92 -10.09
N ASP A 45 17.79 1.80 -8.79
CA ASP A 45 18.18 0.56 -8.14
C ASP A 45 17.08 0.06 -7.20
N LEU A 46 15.88 0.64 -7.26
CA LEU A 46 14.77 0.24 -6.40
C LEU A 46 14.24 -1.15 -6.78
N PRO A 47 13.85 -1.96 -5.77
CA PRO A 47 13.20 -3.24 -6.01
C PRO A 47 11.80 -3.05 -6.59
N ASN A 48 11.25 -4.11 -7.19
CA ASN A 48 9.82 -4.17 -7.45
C ASN A 48 9.06 -4.29 -6.14
N ILE A 49 7.87 -3.69 -6.07
CA ILE A 49 7.00 -3.80 -4.91
C ILE A 49 5.87 -4.78 -5.22
N VAL A 50 5.70 -5.79 -4.37
CA VAL A 50 4.65 -6.79 -4.51
C VAL A 50 3.77 -6.74 -3.27
N GLU A 51 2.54 -6.27 -3.45
CA GLU A 51 1.54 -6.20 -2.39
C GLU A 51 0.48 -7.28 -2.62
N VAL A 52 0.30 -8.19 -1.66
CA VAL A 52 -0.63 -9.32 -1.76
C VAL A 52 -1.70 -9.20 -0.69
N TYR A 53 -2.97 -9.26 -1.08
CA TYR A 53 -4.09 -9.38 -0.16
C TYR A 53 -4.47 -10.84 0.01
N THR A 54 -4.40 -11.33 1.25
CA THR A 54 -4.51 -12.75 1.59
C THR A 54 -5.32 -12.96 2.87
N ALA A 55 -5.51 -14.22 3.24
CA ALA A 55 -6.03 -14.59 4.55
C ALA A 55 -5.57 -15.99 4.99
N THR A 56 -5.50 -16.23 6.30
CA THR A 56 -5.17 -17.53 6.91
C THR A 56 -6.15 -18.66 6.57
N TRP A 57 -7.37 -18.32 6.17
CA TRP A 57 -8.38 -19.29 5.72
C TRP A 57 -8.41 -19.48 4.19
N CYS A 58 -7.65 -18.68 3.45
CA CYS A 58 -7.70 -18.66 1.99
C CYS A 58 -6.83 -19.75 1.37
N MET A 59 -7.43 -20.92 1.11
CA MET A 59 -6.73 -22.06 0.52
C MET A 59 -6.09 -21.77 -0.85
N ASN A 60 -6.76 -20.99 -1.69
CA ASN A 60 -6.23 -20.62 -3.00
C ASN A 60 -5.19 -19.50 -2.96
N CYS A 61 -5.06 -18.79 -1.83
CA CYS A 61 -3.99 -17.82 -1.62
C CYS A 61 -2.62 -18.51 -1.58
N VAL A 62 -2.53 -19.68 -0.94
CA VAL A 62 -1.30 -20.49 -0.88
C VAL A 62 -0.73 -20.76 -2.28
N SER A 63 -1.59 -21.16 -3.23
CA SER A 63 -1.15 -21.40 -4.62
C SER A 63 -0.73 -20.12 -5.35
N SER A 64 -1.35 -18.98 -5.00
CA SER A 64 -1.06 -17.68 -5.59
C SER A 64 0.27 -17.14 -5.10
N GLU A 65 0.49 -17.18 -3.78
CA GLU A 65 1.73 -16.78 -3.10
C GLU A 65 2.90 -17.64 -3.57
N TYR A 66 2.74 -18.96 -3.64
CA TYR A 66 3.78 -19.85 -4.17
C TYR A 66 4.15 -19.57 -5.64
N ALA A 67 3.20 -19.12 -6.46
CA ALA A 67 3.49 -18.70 -7.83
C ALA A 67 4.23 -17.35 -7.87
N MET A 68 3.90 -16.44 -6.95
CA MET A 68 4.61 -15.16 -6.80
C MET A 68 6.04 -15.38 -6.34
N ASP A 69 6.28 -16.23 -5.35
CA ASP A 69 7.62 -16.57 -4.85
C ASP A 69 8.53 -17.12 -5.95
N GLN A 70 7.98 -17.96 -6.83
CA GLN A 70 8.71 -18.43 -8.01
C GLN A 70 8.96 -17.33 -9.04
N ALA A 71 8.01 -16.41 -9.22
CA ALA A 71 8.15 -15.32 -10.17
C ALA A 71 9.18 -14.26 -9.70
N THR A 72 9.33 -14.09 -8.39
CA THR A 72 10.29 -13.16 -7.77
C THR A 72 11.65 -13.82 -7.51
N GLU A 73 11.80 -15.13 -7.70
CA GLU A 73 13.09 -15.82 -7.57
C GLU A 73 14.14 -15.18 -8.49
N GLY A 74 15.20 -14.63 -7.89
CA GLY A 74 16.27 -13.95 -8.64
C GLY A 74 15.93 -12.54 -9.14
N THR A 75 14.77 -11.99 -8.75
CA THR A 75 14.38 -10.60 -8.98
C THR A 75 14.49 -9.82 -7.68
N ASP A 76 15.04 -8.60 -7.71
CA ASP A 76 15.01 -7.73 -6.54
C ASP A 76 13.57 -7.24 -6.31
N SER A 77 12.95 -7.71 -5.23
CA SER A 77 11.53 -7.52 -4.95
C SER A 77 11.27 -7.49 -3.45
N VAL A 78 10.37 -6.59 -3.05
CA VAL A 78 9.86 -6.50 -1.68
C VAL A 78 8.43 -6.97 -1.68
N LEU A 79 8.17 -8.05 -0.94
CA LEU A 79 6.85 -8.64 -0.78
C LEU A 79 6.23 -8.14 0.52
N ILE A 80 4.93 -7.84 0.46
CA ILE A 80 4.13 -7.33 1.58
C ILE A 80 2.77 -8.01 1.51
N HIS A 81 2.42 -8.78 2.53
CA HIS A 81 1.18 -9.51 2.63
C HIS A 81 0.20 -8.81 3.58
N TYR A 82 -0.84 -8.25 2.99
CA TYR A 82 -1.99 -7.67 3.67
C TYR A 82 -2.96 -8.78 4.03
N HIS A 83 -3.03 -9.07 5.32
CA HIS A 83 -4.03 -10.00 5.84
C HIS A 83 -5.35 -9.29 6.06
N ARG A 84 -6.44 -10.00 5.75
CA ARG A 84 -7.80 -9.50 5.95
C ARG A 84 -8.07 -9.22 7.43
N HIS A 85 -8.77 -8.13 7.73
CA HIS A 85 -9.06 -7.71 9.11
C HIS A 85 -10.49 -7.18 9.31
N TRP A 86 -11.01 -6.37 8.39
CA TRP A 86 -12.35 -5.81 8.58
C TRP A 86 -13.45 -6.86 8.40
N PHE A 87 -14.33 -6.94 9.40
CA PHE A 87 -15.40 -7.95 9.44
C PHE A 87 -14.84 -9.38 9.30
N GLU A 88 -13.67 -9.61 9.88
CA GLU A 88 -12.95 -10.88 9.93
C GLU A 88 -12.72 -11.30 11.38
N ILE A 89 -12.76 -12.60 11.66
CA ILE A 89 -12.54 -13.16 12.99
C ILE A 89 -11.54 -14.32 13.01
N GLU A 90 -11.22 -14.90 11.84
CA GLU A 90 -10.34 -16.07 11.71
C GLU A 90 -8.88 -15.68 11.42
N ASP A 91 -8.64 -14.50 10.85
CA ASP A 91 -7.30 -14.03 10.52
C ASP A 91 -6.76 -13.09 11.61
N PRO A 92 -5.62 -13.43 12.27
CA PRO A 92 -5.09 -12.66 13.39
C PRO A 92 -4.14 -11.52 12.96
N PHE A 93 -3.73 -11.47 11.70
CA PHE A 93 -2.54 -10.72 11.30
C PHE A 93 -2.81 -9.32 10.75
N GLY A 94 -3.97 -9.12 10.12
CA GLY A 94 -4.32 -7.82 9.59
C GLY A 94 -4.65 -6.80 10.68
N SER A 95 -4.63 -5.52 10.31
CA SER A 95 -5.04 -4.41 11.17
C SER A 95 -5.86 -3.36 10.43
N ASN A 96 -6.53 -2.46 11.16
CA ASN A 96 -7.28 -1.36 10.55
C ASN A 96 -6.42 -0.53 9.60
N SER A 97 -5.17 -0.20 9.97
CA SER A 97 -4.32 0.64 9.13
C SER A 97 -3.89 -0.07 7.84
N THR A 98 -3.64 -1.38 7.88
CA THR A 98 -3.35 -2.17 6.68
C THR A 98 -4.56 -2.30 5.74
N GLU A 99 -5.77 -2.50 6.29
CA GLU A 99 -7.01 -2.50 5.51
C GLU A 99 -7.31 -1.14 4.89
N GLU A 100 -7.16 -0.06 5.66
CA GLU A 100 -7.35 1.31 5.20
C GLU A 100 -6.45 1.61 4.01
N ARG A 101 -5.16 1.28 4.11
CA ARG A 101 -4.22 1.47 3.00
C ARG A 101 -4.62 0.63 1.77
N TRP A 102 -4.92 -0.66 1.96
CA TRP A 102 -5.30 -1.54 0.85
C TRP A 102 -6.56 -1.04 0.14
N VAL A 103 -7.61 -0.71 0.89
CA VAL A 103 -8.88 -0.23 0.32
C VAL A 103 -8.69 1.13 -0.34
N ALA A 104 -7.95 2.06 0.26
CA ALA A 104 -7.69 3.37 -0.32
C ALA A 104 -6.90 3.29 -1.63
N ALA A 105 -5.95 2.36 -1.73
CA ALA A 105 -5.12 2.19 -2.93
C ALA A 105 -5.84 1.35 -4.01
N TYR A 106 -6.42 0.22 -3.63
CA TYR A 106 -6.78 -0.85 -4.56
C TYR A 106 -8.25 -1.28 -4.46
N GLY A 107 -8.98 -0.80 -3.46
CA GLY A 107 -10.34 -1.25 -3.14
C GLY A 107 -11.29 -1.07 -4.31
N ASP A 108 -11.35 0.12 -4.89
CA ASP A 108 -12.25 0.39 -6.01
C ASP A 108 -11.93 -0.51 -7.22
N SER A 109 -10.64 -0.75 -7.54
CA SER A 109 -10.28 -1.61 -8.68
C SER A 109 -10.60 -3.07 -8.40
N SER A 110 -10.34 -3.55 -7.19
CA SER A 110 -10.74 -4.91 -6.78
C SER A 110 -12.26 -5.08 -6.88
N LYS A 111 -13.03 -4.08 -6.43
CA LYS A 111 -14.49 -4.11 -6.48
C LYS A 111 -15.03 -4.19 -7.90
N ASP A 112 -14.48 -3.41 -8.82
CA ASP A 112 -14.94 -3.40 -10.20
C ASP A 112 -14.56 -4.69 -10.95
N ASN A 113 -13.43 -5.30 -10.59
CA ASN A 113 -12.94 -6.51 -11.24
C ASN A 113 -13.56 -7.80 -10.68
N VAL A 114 -13.78 -7.89 -9.37
CA VAL A 114 -14.21 -9.15 -8.70
C VAL A 114 -15.36 -8.98 -7.71
N GLY A 115 -15.93 -7.77 -7.58
CA GLY A 115 -17.17 -7.51 -6.86
C GLY A 115 -17.01 -7.15 -5.37
N THR A 116 -15.78 -7.07 -4.85
CA THR A 116 -15.49 -6.64 -3.48
C THR A 116 -14.15 -5.91 -3.41
N GLU A 117 -14.01 -4.95 -2.50
CA GLU A 117 -12.79 -4.14 -2.33
C GLU A 117 -11.60 -4.95 -1.76
N ARG A 118 -11.91 -6.12 -1.19
CA ARG A 118 -11.02 -6.91 -0.34
C ARG A 118 -11.07 -8.39 -0.74
N ALA A 119 -10.72 -8.65 -1.99
CA ALA A 119 -10.78 -9.98 -2.57
C ALA A 119 -9.45 -10.71 -2.40
N ALA A 120 -9.44 -11.77 -1.60
CA ALA A 120 -8.28 -12.66 -1.47
C ALA A 120 -8.40 -13.87 -2.43
N PRO A 121 -7.32 -14.32 -3.10
CA PRO A 121 -6.05 -13.62 -3.26
C PRO A 121 -6.17 -12.46 -4.25
N THR A 122 -5.45 -11.38 -4.01
CA THR A 122 -5.16 -10.36 -5.03
C THR A 122 -3.71 -9.92 -4.89
N SER A 123 -2.94 -9.91 -5.97
CA SER A 123 -1.57 -9.41 -5.98
C SER A 123 -1.47 -8.14 -6.83
N VAL A 124 -0.75 -7.14 -6.34
CA VAL A 124 -0.50 -5.87 -7.04
C VAL A 124 1.00 -5.65 -7.14
N ILE A 125 1.49 -5.45 -8.36
CA ILE A 125 2.92 -5.21 -8.63
C ILE A 125 3.11 -3.72 -8.96
N ASP A 126 4.06 -3.10 -8.26
CA ASP A 126 4.44 -1.67 -8.27
C ASP A 126 3.25 -0.72 -8.07
N GLY A 127 2.21 -1.16 -7.37
CA GLY A 127 0.96 -0.41 -7.23
C GLY A 127 0.20 -0.17 -8.54
N GLN A 128 0.56 -0.85 -9.63
CA GLN A 128 0.07 -0.58 -10.98
C GLN A 128 -0.71 -1.75 -11.59
N ARG A 129 -0.25 -2.98 -11.34
CA ARG A 129 -0.69 -4.18 -12.09
C ARG A 129 -1.34 -5.17 -11.15
N MET A 130 -2.67 -5.24 -11.18
CA MET A 130 -3.48 -6.08 -10.32
C MET A 130 -3.79 -7.44 -10.97
N HIS A 131 -3.60 -8.48 -10.18
CA HIS A 131 -3.93 -9.87 -10.46
C HIS A 131 -4.85 -10.39 -9.38
N SER A 132 -6.14 -10.50 -9.67
CA SER A 132 -7.13 -11.03 -8.73
C SER A 132 -7.41 -12.51 -8.99
N GLY A 133 -7.50 -13.28 -7.91
CA GLY A 133 -7.68 -14.72 -7.93
C GLY A 133 -6.38 -15.48 -8.22
N SER A 134 -6.50 -16.81 -8.26
CA SER A 134 -5.38 -17.74 -8.45
C SER A 134 -5.43 -18.47 -9.79
N SER A 135 -6.26 -17.99 -10.73
CA SER A 135 -6.36 -18.56 -12.08
C SER A 135 -5.50 -17.74 -13.04
N PRO A 136 -4.63 -18.37 -13.84
CA PRO A 136 -3.83 -17.66 -14.82
C PRO A 136 -4.73 -17.06 -15.92
N LYS A 137 -4.35 -15.87 -16.40
CA LYS A 137 -4.90 -15.26 -17.61
C LYS A 137 -4.06 -15.60 -18.85
N GLY A 138 -2.75 -15.82 -18.66
CA GLY A 138 -1.83 -16.30 -19.68
C GLY A 138 -1.58 -17.81 -19.59
N THR A 139 -0.31 -18.20 -19.73
CA THR A 139 0.11 -19.61 -19.75
C THR A 139 0.11 -20.23 -18.36
N SER A 140 0.59 -19.49 -17.37
CA SER A 140 0.66 -19.90 -15.96
C SER A 140 0.67 -18.66 -15.07
N LEU A 141 0.36 -18.84 -13.79
CA LEU A 141 0.31 -17.72 -12.85
C LEU A 141 1.71 -17.13 -12.61
N VAL A 142 2.73 -18.00 -12.60
CA VAL A 142 4.15 -17.60 -12.57
C VAL A 142 4.49 -16.73 -13.78
N ASP A 143 4.10 -17.15 -15.00
CA ASP A 143 4.36 -16.36 -16.21
C ASP A 143 3.66 -15.00 -16.20
N ASP A 144 2.44 -14.93 -15.65
CA ASP A 144 1.66 -13.69 -15.56
C ASP A 144 2.31 -12.70 -14.59
N TYR A 145 2.81 -13.19 -13.45
CA TYR A 145 3.56 -12.39 -12.48
C TYR A 145 4.93 -11.98 -13.03
N SER A 146 5.71 -12.90 -13.60
CA SER A 146 7.03 -12.58 -14.18
C SER A 146 6.93 -11.53 -15.28
N GLN A 147 5.93 -11.61 -16.16
CA GLN A 147 5.70 -10.56 -17.17
C GLN A 147 5.38 -9.21 -16.55
N SER A 148 4.66 -9.20 -15.43
CA SER A 148 4.29 -7.97 -14.72
C SER A 148 5.48 -7.35 -13.97
N LEU A 149 6.39 -8.17 -13.43
CA LEU A 149 7.64 -7.74 -12.81
C LEU A 149 8.61 -7.13 -13.84
N LEU A 150 8.70 -7.72 -15.04
CA LEU A 150 9.57 -7.23 -16.12
C LEU A 150 9.18 -5.83 -16.64
N VAL A 151 7.96 -5.38 -16.40
CA VAL A 151 7.52 -4.03 -16.75
C VAL A 151 8.23 -2.96 -15.90
N GLY A 152 8.48 -3.28 -14.63
CA GLY A 152 8.98 -2.34 -13.63
C GLY A 152 8.03 -1.18 -13.31
N ASN A 153 8.52 -0.31 -12.45
CA ASN A 153 7.81 0.89 -12.04
C ASN A 153 7.78 1.94 -13.17
N ARG A 154 6.65 2.63 -13.35
CA ARG A 154 6.48 3.66 -14.40
C ARG A 154 6.32 5.08 -13.85
N ALA A 155 6.74 5.35 -12.62
CA ALA A 155 6.75 6.70 -12.10
C ALA A 155 7.66 7.59 -12.95
N TRP A 156 7.37 8.89 -12.96
CA TRP A 156 8.07 9.85 -13.81
C TRP A 156 9.36 10.35 -13.16
N PHE A 157 10.12 9.45 -12.54
CA PHE A 157 11.46 9.74 -12.04
C PHE A 157 12.48 8.94 -12.83
N MET A 158 13.71 9.44 -12.92
CA MET A 158 14.80 8.79 -13.66
C MET A 158 16.08 8.63 -12.85
N ASP A 159 16.24 9.41 -11.79
CA ASP A 159 17.45 9.44 -10.96
C ASP A 159 17.12 10.05 -9.59
N GLY A 160 18.11 10.12 -8.71
CA GLY A 160 18.00 10.69 -7.38
C GLY A 160 18.04 9.63 -6.29
N THR A 161 18.21 10.10 -5.06
CA THR A 161 18.38 9.25 -3.89
C THR A 161 17.16 9.31 -2.98
N ILE A 162 16.89 8.18 -2.34
CA ILE A 162 15.91 8.03 -1.28
C ILE A 162 16.68 7.60 -0.04
N ASP A 163 16.56 8.37 1.04
CA ASP A 163 17.14 8.09 2.35
C ASP A 163 16.05 7.64 3.31
N PHE A 164 16.32 6.59 4.08
CA PHE A 164 15.42 6.08 5.11
C PHE A 164 16.21 5.62 6.35
N SER A 165 15.81 6.07 7.53
CA SER A 165 16.47 5.71 8.78
C SER A 165 15.53 5.65 9.98
N VAL A 166 16.00 5.00 11.04
CA VAL A 166 15.38 4.97 12.37
C VAL A 166 16.44 5.24 13.43
N ASP A 167 16.11 6.10 14.39
CA ASP A 167 16.88 6.38 15.61
C ASP A 167 16.06 5.92 16.83
N PHE A 168 16.73 5.31 17.82
CA PHE A 168 16.10 4.78 19.04
C PHE A 168 16.49 5.56 20.31
N THR A 169 17.08 6.74 20.20
CA THR A 169 17.54 7.54 21.35
C THR A 169 16.40 7.88 22.30
N ASP A 170 15.24 8.27 21.75
CA ASP A 170 14.03 8.66 22.48
C ASP A 170 12.80 7.87 22.00
N GLY A 171 12.98 6.56 21.75
CA GLY A 171 12.00 5.71 21.06
C GLY A 171 12.20 5.73 19.54
N ALA A 172 11.43 4.92 18.80
CA ALA A 172 11.63 4.74 17.36
C ALA A 172 11.21 5.99 16.56
N THR A 173 12.19 6.80 16.18
CA THR A 173 12.01 7.98 15.35
C THR A 173 12.49 7.70 13.93
N PHE A 174 11.56 7.57 13.02
CA PHE A 174 11.83 7.35 11.60
C PHE A 174 12.10 8.67 10.89
N SER A 175 13.00 8.66 9.91
CA SER A 175 13.30 9.80 9.04
C SER A 175 13.34 9.33 7.59
N TRP A 176 12.78 10.14 6.68
CA TRP A 176 12.80 9.88 5.24
C TRP A 176 13.16 11.16 4.49
N ASN A 177 13.79 11.00 3.32
CA ASN A 177 14.03 12.09 2.39
C ASN A 177 14.10 11.55 0.96
N PHE A 178 13.30 12.12 0.06
CA PHE A 178 13.36 11.88 -1.37
C PHE A 178 13.18 13.17 -2.18
N ASP A 179 13.58 14.32 -1.62
CA ASP A 179 13.58 15.62 -2.30
C ASP A 179 14.51 15.63 -3.53
N ASN A 180 15.49 14.73 -3.55
CA ASN A 180 16.52 14.65 -4.58
C ASN A 180 16.08 13.85 -5.82
N LEU A 181 14.84 13.37 -5.87
CA LEU A 181 14.33 12.66 -7.05
C LEU A 181 14.29 13.59 -8.27
N VAL A 182 14.78 13.07 -9.39
CA VAL A 182 14.85 13.78 -10.66
C VAL A 182 13.75 13.28 -11.57
N PHE A 183 12.89 14.18 -12.01
CA PHE A 183 11.82 13.87 -12.93
C PHE A 183 12.36 13.45 -14.32
N SER A 184 11.67 12.51 -14.98
CA SER A 184 12.04 12.01 -16.31
C SER A 184 11.66 12.95 -17.47
N CYS A 185 11.03 14.08 -17.16
CA CYS A 185 10.57 15.12 -18.08
C CYS A 185 11.46 16.36 -18.01
N ALA A 186 11.66 17.04 -19.15
CA ALA A 186 12.57 18.18 -19.25
C ALA A 186 11.97 19.50 -18.72
N ASP A 187 10.76 19.86 -19.17
CA ASP A 187 10.16 21.19 -18.87
C ASP A 187 8.67 21.11 -18.49
N GLU A 188 7.89 20.20 -19.09
CA GLU A 188 6.45 20.06 -18.85
C GLU A 188 6.13 18.72 -18.16
N CYS A 189 6.59 18.59 -16.92
CA CYS A 189 6.19 17.46 -16.09
C CYS A 189 4.72 17.58 -15.73
N PRO A 190 3.92 16.51 -15.90
CA PRO A 190 2.56 16.53 -15.40
C PRO A 190 2.60 16.76 -13.87
N PRO A 191 1.64 17.53 -13.32
CA PRO A 191 1.54 17.68 -11.87
C PRO A 191 1.38 16.30 -11.24
N GLN A 192 2.17 16.03 -10.19
CA GLN A 192 2.19 14.75 -9.51
C GLN A 192 2.13 14.93 -8.01
N THR A 193 1.39 14.05 -7.36
CA THR A 193 1.43 13.90 -5.91
C THR A 193 2.27 12.68 -5.56
N THR A 194 2.97 12.79 -4.44
CA THR A 194 3.63 11.65 -3.80
C THR A 194 3.11 11.54 -2.38
N THR A 195 2.99 10.31 -1.89
CA THR A 195 2.53 10.03 -0.52
C THR A 195 3.39 8.92 0.06
N PRO A 196 4.30 9.24 0.98
CA PRO A 196 5.12 8.24 1.64
C PRO A 196 4.31 7.46 2.68
N TRP A 197 4.70 6.19 2.85
CA TRP A 197 4.16 5.27 3.84
C TRP A 197 5.29 4.48 4.47
N ILE A 198 5.20 4.25 5.79
CA ILE A 198 6.01 3.23 6.45
C ILE A 198 5.10 2.05 6.76
N LEU A 199 5.49 0.86 6.31
CA LEU A 199 4.83 -0.39 6.63
C LEU A 199 5.70 -1.19 7.60
N PHE A 200 5.08 -1.77 8.60
CA PHE A 200 5.71 -2.71 9.53
C PHE A 200 5.40 -4.12 9.05
N VAL A 201 6.43 -4.82 8.59
CA VAL A 201 6.34 -6.12 7.93
C VAL A 201 7.18 -7.13 8.70
N GLU A 202 6.53 -8.15 9.25
CA GLU A 202 7.16 -9.30 9.89
C GLU A 202 7.59 -10.30 8.81
N ASP A 203 8.82 -10.80 8.89
CA ASP A 203 9.33 -11.73 7.87
C ASP A 203 8.63 -13.10 7.95
N SER A 204 8.34 -13.61 9.15
CA SER A 204 7.62 -14.86 9.40
C SER A 204 6.75 -14.74 10.65
N ALA A 205 5.49 -15.12 10.54
CA ALA A 205 4.50 -15.10 11.61
C ALA A 205 3.87 -16.49 11.80
N ARG A 206 4.03 -17.12 12.97
CA ARG A 206 3.50 -18.45 13.24
C ARG A 206 2.03 -18.43 13.67
N PHE A 207 1.17 -19.17 12.95
CA PHE A 207 -0.24 -19.39 13.30
C PHE A 207 -0.78 -20.72 12.75
N GLU A 208 -0.81 -21.75 13.60
CA GLU A 208 -1.23 -23.12 13.22
C GLU A 208 -2.76 -23.29 13.09
N ASP A 209 -3.55 -22.33 13.58
CA ASP A 209 -5.01 -22.42 13.58
C ASP A 209 -5.64 -21.99 12.23
N GLY A 210 -4.81 -21.60 11.24
CA GLY A 210 -5.25 -21.24 9.89
C GLY A 210 -5.84 -22.42 9.11
N SER A 211 -6.98 -22.22 8.43
CA SER A 211 -7.65 -23.30 7.69
C SER A 211 -7.07 -23.56 6.29
N ASN A 212 -6.09 -22.76 5.85
CA ASN A 212 -5.38 -22.96 4.58
C ASN A 212 -4.19 -23.95 4.67
N GLY A 213 -3.87 -24.46 5.86
CA GLY A 213 -2.88 -25.51 6.06
C GLY A 213 -1.42 -25.04 6.09
N LEU A 214 -1.18 -23.75 6.27
CA LEU A 214 0.14 -23.20 6.60
C LEU A 214 0.29 -23.05 8.12
N ASP A 215 1.50 -23.24 8.61
CA ASP A 215 1.85 -22.96 10.02
C ASP A 215 2.56 -21.61 10.16
N ASP A 216 3.35 -21.21 9.16
CA ASP A 216 4.14 -19.99 9.16
C ASP A 216 3.73 -19.14 7.93
N TYR A 217 3.43 -17.86 8.16
CA TYR A 217 3.01 -16.89 7.15
C TYR A 217 4.10 -15.85 6.97
N VAL A 218 4.53 -15.60 5.74
CA VAL A 218 5.66 -14.70 5.46
C VAL A 218 5.21 -13.31 5.06
N HIS A 219 6.09 -12.34 5.23
CA HIS A 219 5.91 -10.96 4.75
C HIS A 219 4.66 -10.27 5.32
N VAL A 220 4.28 -10.58 6.54
CA VAL A 220 3.01 -10.17 7.15
C VAL A 220 3.04 -8.68 7.51
N ALA A 221 2.16 -7.90 6.89
CA ALA A 221 2.01 -6.48 7.21
C ALA A 221 1.14 -6.32 8.47
N HIS A 222 1.73 -5.75 9.53
CA HIS A 222 1.06 -5.51 10.81
C HIS A 222 0.43 -4.11 10.89
N SER A 223 1.08 -3.11 10.28
CA SER A 223 0.61 -1.73 10.32
C SER A 223 1.12 -0.95 9.13
N ALA A 224 0.33 0.02 8.66
CA ALA A 224 0.71 0.99 7.65
C ALA A 224 0.50 2.41 8.19
N VAL A 225 1.52 3.26 8.07
CA VAL A 225 1.46 4.64 8.55
C VAL A 225 1.72 5.58 7.38
N GLN A 226 0.71 6.40 7.05
CA GLN A 226 0.87 7.46 6.07
C GLN A 226 1.73 8.59 6.65
N LEU A 227 2.62 9.12 5.82
CA LEU A 227 3.52 10.20 6.16
C LEU A 227 3.21 11.45 5.34
N ASP A 228 3.67 12.59 5.84
CA ASP A 228 3.48 13.89 5.19
C ASP A 228 4.78 14.40 4.57
N GLY A 229 4.69 14.87 3.33
CA GLY A 229 5.79 15.53 2.63
C GLY A 229 6.89 14.59 2.15
N THR A 230 7.80 15.15 1.35
CA THR A 230 8.89 14.42 0.69
C THR A 230 10.12 14.20 1.56
N ASN A 231 10.20 14.91 2.69
CA ASN A 231 11.16 14.71 3.75
C ASN A 231 10.49 14.94 5.10
N GLY A 232 10.97 14.27 6.14
CA GLY A 232 10.43 14.47 7.48
C GLY A 232 10.94 13.47 8.49
N THR A 233 10.41 13.60 9.71
CA THR A 233 10.64 12.68 10.81
C THR A 233 9.31 12.36 11.51
N ALA A 234 9.12 11.13 11.96
CA ALA A 234 7.96 10.72 12.74
C ALA A 234 8.37 9.73 13.85
N ALA A 235 7.92 9.99 15.08
CA ALA A 235 8.01 9.02 16.17
C ALA A 235 6.83 8.04 16.04
N LEU A 236 7.14 6.75 15.87
CA LEU A 236 6.14 5.71 15.60
C LEU A 236 6.28 4.56 16.58
N ASP A 237 5.16 3.99 17.00
CA ASP A 237 5.14 2.74 17.75
C ASP A 237 5.36 1.57 16.80
N ILE A 238 6.35 0.72 17.10
CA ILE A 238 6.61 -0.50 16.35
C ILE A 238 5.63 -1.58 16.85
N PRO A 239 4.83 -2.22 15.97
CA PRO A 239 3.96 -3.32 16.36
C PRO A 239 4.75 -4.49 16.96
N THR A 240 4.11 -5.25 17.84
CA THR A 240 4.70 -6.51 18.34
C THR A 240 4.69 -7.57 17.25
N THR A 241 5.79 -8.30 17.13
CA THR A 241 5.86 -9.52 16.31
C THR A 241 4.93 -10.61 16.87
N SER A 242 4.45 -11.45 15.97
CA SER A 242 3.73 -12.68 16.28
C SER A 242 4.67 -13.68 16.94
N ASP A 243 5.89 -13.81 16.40
CA ASP A 243 6.96 -14.63 16.95
C ASP A 243 8.35 -14.05 16.61
N GLY A 244 9.36 -14.45 17.38
CA GLY A 244 10.73 -14.01 17.11
C GLY A 244 10.96 -12.48 17.14
N GLU A 245 12.06 -12.06 16.54
CA GLU A 245 12.50 -10.66 16.41
C GLU A 245 12.87 -10.37 14.94
N ASP A 246 11.87 -10.33 14.07
CA ASP A 246 12.02 -10.24 12.60
C ASP A 246 11.08 -9.19 11.98
N MET A 247 10.71 -8.17 12.75
CA MET A 247 10.01 -6.99 12.25
C MET A 247 10.92 -6.10 11.40
N ASN A 248 10.38 -5.62 10.29
CA ASN A 248 11.02 -4.67 9.40
C ASN A 248 10.14 -3.44 9.17
N ALA A 249 10.76 -2.28 9.02
CA ALA A 249 10.10 -1.11 8.46
C ALA A 249 10.40 -1.02 6.96
N VAL A 250 9.38 -0.82 6.14
CA VAL A 250 9.48 -0.67 4.69
C VAL A 250 8.93 0.69 4.29
N LEU A 251 9.76 1.53 3.67
CA LEU A 251 9.33 2.81 3.10
C LEU A 251 8.77 2.59 1.69
N LEU A 252 7.50 2.90 1.51
CA LEU A 252 6.83 2.97 0.21
C LEU A 252 6.50 4.42 -0.14
N ILE A 253 6.48 4.75 -1.43
CA ILE A 253 6.07 6.06 -1.92
C ILE A 253 5.05 5.82 -3.02
N ASP A 254 3.79 6.14 -2.72
CA ASP A 254 2.73 6.17 -3.72
C ASP A 254 2.90 7.43 -4.57
N TRP A 255 2.64 7.31 -5.86
CA TRP A 255 2.66 8.43 -6.80
C TRP A 255 1.40 8.43 -7.65
N ASN A 256 0.98 9.62 -8.05
CA ASN A 256 -0.14 9.80 -8.95
C ASN A 256 0.04 11.04 -9.81
N VAL A 257 -0.26 10.93 -11.10
CA VAL A 257 -0.44 12.08 -11.98
C VAL A 257 -1.81 12.73 -11.73
N GLU A 258 -1.79 14.02 -11.42
CA GLU A 258 -3.01 14.79 -11.28
C GLU A 258 -3.62 15.07 -12.66
N HIS A 259 -4.86 14.61 -12.84
CA HIS A 259 -5.67 14.98 -13.99
C HIS A 259 -6.59 16.15 -13.64
N PRO A 260 -6.75 17.14 -14.52
CA PRO A 260 -7.84 18.09 -14.39
C PRO A 260 -9.18 17.31 -14.38
N PRO A 261 -10.15 17.70 -13.54
CA PRO A 261 -11.42 17.00 -13.47
C PRO A 261 -12.08 16.99 -14.86
N ASP A 262 -12.43 15.80 -15.34
CA ASP A 262 -13.11 15.63 -16.62
C ASP A 262 -14.46 16.38 -16.56
N PRO A 263 -14.72 17.38 -17.43
CA PRO A 263 -15.96 18.14 -17.43
C PRO A 263 -17.22 17.28 -17.65
N GLY A 264 -17.07 16.00 -18.03
CA GLY A 264 -18.16 15.04 -18.22
C GLY A 264 -18.51 14.13 -17.02
N PHE A 265 -17.70 14.09 -15.95
CA PHE A 265 -17.89 13.17 -14.82
C PHE A 265 -18.27 13.90 -13.53
N HIS A 266 -19.50 13.68 -13.06
CA HIS A 266 -19.93 14.08 -11.72
C HIS A 266 -19.40 13.05 -10.69
N ASN A 267 -18.17 13.20 -10.21
CA ASN A 267 -17.73 12.43 -9.04
C ASN A 267 -18.42 12.97 -7.77
N PRO A 268 -18.95 12.10 -6.88
CA PRO A 268 -19.27 12.50 -5.53
C PRO A 268 -17.97 12.87 -4.81
N LEU A 269 -17.99 14.00 -4.10
CA LEU A 269 -16.87 14.54 -3.34
C LEU A 269 -16.22 13.48 -2.43
N PRO A 270 -14.89 13.52 -2.22
CA PRO A 270 -14.24 12.65 -1.23
C PRO A 270 -14.91 12.86 0.13
N ALA A 271 -15.23 11.77 0.80
CA ALA A 271 -15.79 11.80 2.14
C ALA A 271 -14.72 12.30 3.11
N VAL A 272 -14.61 13.63 3.24
CA VAL A 272 -13.89 14.25 4.36
C VAL A 272 -14.67 13.88 5.61
N GLY A 273 -14.10 13.03 6.44
CA GLY A 273 -14.59 12.71 7.78
C GLY A 273 -14.53 13.95 8.67
N ILE A 274 -15.48 14.88 8.49
CA ILE A 274 -15.61 16.06 9.34
C ILE A 274 -16.50 15.68 10.53
N ALA A 275 -15.88 15.16 11.58
CA ALA A 275 -16.45 15.23 12.92
C ALA A 275 -16.42 16.68 13.40
N THR A 276 -17.43 17.48 13.01
CA THR A 276 -17.71 18.76 13.67
C THR A 276 -18.92 18.60 14.59
N PHE A 277 -18.63 18.57 15.89
CA PHE A 277 -19.62 18.70 16.95
C PHE A 277 -20.33 20.05 16.83
N LEU A 278 -21.63 20.04 16.47
CA LEU A 278 -22.49 21.22 16.63
C LEU A 278 -23.06 21.25 18.05
N SER A 279 -22.47 22.07 18.91
CA SER A 279 -23.09 22.51 20.17
C SER A 279 -23.77 23.87 19.97
N LEU A 280 -25.09 23.87 19.78
CA LEU A 280 -25.93 25.08 19.84
C LEU A 280 -26.89 24.99 21.04
N LEU A 281 -26.46 25.54 22.17
CA LEU A 281 -27.34 25.92 23.27
C LEU A 281 -27.88 27.33 23.00
N ALA A 282 -29.15 27.42 22.58
CA ALA A 282 -29.85 28.69 22.48
C ALA A 282 -30.30 29.16 23.88
N ALA A 283 -29.62 30.17 24.43
CA ALA A 283 -30.08 30.90 25.60
C ALA A 283 -31.14 31.93 25.16
N ILE A 284 -32.39 31.79 25.63
CA ILE A 284 -33.45 32.76 25.43
C ILE A 284 -33.47 33.74 26.62
N PRO A 285 -33.15 35.04 26.44
CA PRO A 285 -33.46 36.03 27.46
C PRO A 285 -34.92 36.46 27.36
N LEU A 286 -35.68 36.20 28.43
CA LEU A 286 -37.00 36.77 28.69
C LEU A 286 -36.89 38.29 28.86
N THR A 287 -37.34 39.06 27.87
CA THR A 287 -37.50 40.51 28.01
C THR A 287 -38.78 40.81 28.80
N ARG A 288 -38.58 41.33 30.02
CA ARG A 288 -39.64 41.80 30.91
C ARG A 288 -40.04 43.21 30.49
N ALA A 289 -41.30 43.39 30.11
CA ALA A 289 -41.88 44.70 29.80
C ALA A 289 -41.94 45.57 31.07
N SER A 290 -41.44 46.80 30.97
CA SER A 290 -41.81 47.90 31.88
C SER A 290 -42.14 49.15 31.06
N ARG A 291 -43.42 49.53 31.10
CA ARG A 291 -43.94 50.84 30.72
C ARG A 291 -43.25 51.93 31.54
N GLN A 292 -42.97 53.08 30.93
CA GLN A 292 -43.09 54.36 31.61
C GLN A 292 -43.71 55.40 30.67
N GLU A 293 -44.59 56.20 31.27
CA GLU A 293 -45.21 57.42 30.78
C GLU A 293 -44.19 58.54 30.59
#